data_AF-A0A2V0PD66-F1
#
_entry.id   AF-A0A2V0PD66-F1
#
_cell.length_a   1.000
_cell.length_b   1.000
_cell.length_c   1.000
_cell.angle_alpha   90.00
_cell.angle_beta   90.00
_cell.angle_gamma   90.00
#
_symmetry.space_group_name_H-M   'P 1'
#
loop_
_entity.id
_entity.type
_entity.pdbx_description
1 polymer ?
#
loop_
_entity_poly.entity_id
_entity_poly.type
_entity_poly.pdbx_seq_one_letter_code
_entity_poly.pdbx_strand_id
1 'polypeptide(L)'
;MDAYSGPSPAGAAHVAVAYRSSPASSSNRGGGGANSERAWEDLRREARRLEGELESKLQGLSKLSAAFESSMRRHEAGKGGGADQLAQARVSEIESLLQRLSDANDEMGAVIGGSSDARSHTLARHRDVLQEYTQEFRRLDASLGAARSRAELLGGSDGAPLLSVQVHNASGALLRERTQLGASSSYVEDMLAQAASVSKGLAEQRRVFDGVQDSLVLSGVIAGCTVLLLLYIFSKR
;
A
#
# COMPACT_ATOMS: atom_id res chain seq x y z
N MET A 1 4.21 -83.78 43.51
CA MET A 1 4.47 -83.91 44.96
C MET A 1 5.68 -83.04 45.21
N ASP A 2 5.66 -81.83 45.79
CA ASP A 2 4.70 -81.07 46.60
C ASP A 2 5.14 -79.57 46.47
N ALA A 3 4.27 -78.59 46.18
CA ALA A 3 3.37 -77.84 47.05
C ALA A 3 4.03 -76.72 47.93
N TYR A 4 3.63 -75.48 47.64
CA TYR A 4 3.30 -74.35 48.54
C TYR A 4 4.33 -73.31 49.09
N SER A 5 3.86 -72.04 49.03
CA SER A 5 4.03 -70.87 49.92
C SER A 5 5.21 -69.90 49.76
N GLY A 6 4.88 -68.63 49.43
CA GLY A 6 5.75 -67.43 49.39
C GLY A 6 6.03 -66.79 50.78
N PRO A 7 6.14 -65.46 50.97
CA PRO A 7 6.10 -64.32 50.03
C PRO A 7 7.26 -63.29 50.19
N SER A 8 7.20 -62.22 49.37
CA SER A 8 7.97 -60.96 49.32
C SER A 8 8.35 -60.34 50.70
N PRO A 9 9.44 -59.54 50.78
CA PRO A 9 9.21 -58.09 50.76
C PRO A 9 10.24 -57.27 49.96
N ALA A 10 9.67 -56.27 49.26
CA ALA A 10 10.14 -54.92 49.00
C ALA A 10 11.50 -54.47 49.57
N GLY A 11 12.31 -53.83 48.72
CA GLY A 11 13.34 -52.89 49.18
C GLY A 11 14.35 -52.48 48.13
N ALA A 12 14.25 -51.21 47.69
CA ALA A 12 15.33 -50.41 47.08
C ALA A 12 15.78 -50.75 45.65
N ALA A 13 15.00 -50.28 44.67
CA ALA A 13 15.48 -50.01 43.33
C ALA A 13 16.51 -48.84 43.36
N HIS A 14 17.79 -49.16 43.36
CA HIS A 14 18.84 -48.22 42.97
C HIS A 14 18.93 -48.20 41.44
N VAL A 15 18.18 -47.28 40.82
CA VAL A 15 18.32 -46.98 39.38
C VAL A 15 19.59 -46.14 39.22
N ALA A 16 20.68 -46.80 38.83
CA ALA A 16 21.88 -46.14 38.35
C ALA A 16 21.56 -45.46 37.02
N VAL A 17 21.44 -44.13 37.08
CA VAL A 17 21.30 -43.24 35.92
C VAL A 17 22.55 -43.34 35.06
N ALA A 18 22.45 -44.05 33.93
CA ALA A 18 23.40 -43.94 32.85
C ALA A 18 23.18 -42.58 32.17
N TYR A 19 24.14 -41.66 32.34
CA TYR A 19 24.19 -40.41 31.57
C TYR A 19 24.40 -40.76 30.08
N ARG A 20 23.30 -40.96 29.36
CA ARG A 20 23.31 -40.93 27.89
C ARG A 20 23.44 -39.48 27.50
N SER A 21 24.63 -39.07 27.08
CA SER A 21 24.91 -37.76 26.52
C SER A 21 23.97 -37.50 25.34
N SER A 22 22.93 -36.71 25.58
CA SER A 22 22.09 -36.14 24.54
C SER A 22 22.95 -35.21 23.69
N PRO A 23 22.97 -35.32 22.35
CA PRO A 23 23.56 -34.28 21.52
C PRO A 23 22.74 -33.02 21.76
N ALA A 24 23.40 -31.98 22.26
CA ALA A 24 22.84 -30.64 22.33
C ALA A 24 22.36 -30.28 20.93
N SER A 25 21.04 -30.21 20.74
CA SER A 25 20.44 -29.57 19.58
C SER A 25 20.88 -28.11 19.61
N SER A 26 21.93 -27.80 18.85
CA SER A 26 22.33 -26.44 18.55
C SER A 26 21.13 -25.76 17.91
N SER A 27 20.39 -24.99 18.70
CA SER A 27 19.35 -24.10 18.20
C SER A 27 20.07 -23.06 17.35
N ASN A 28 20.17 -23.33 16.05
CA ASN A 28 20.62 -22.40 15.01
C ASN A 28 19.57 -21.29 14.86
N ARG A 29 19.39 -20.46 15.90
CA ARG A 29 18.47 -19.31 15.92
C ARG A 29 19.15 -18.01 15.42
N GLY A 30 20.36 -18.10 14.87
CA GLY A 30 21.13 -16.94 14.41
C GLY A 30 21.01 -16.61 12.91
N GLY A 31 20.45 -17.51 12.08
CA GLY A 31 20.43 -17.35 10.61
C GLY A 31 19.23 -16.59 10.03
N GLY A 32 18.09 -16.56 10.75
CA GLY A 32 16.84 -15.99 10.21
C GLY A 32 16.85 -14.46 10.08
N GLY A 33 17.44 -13.76 11.06
CA GLY A 33 17.47 -12.30 11.09
C GLY A 33 18.37 -11.69 9.99
N ALA A 34 19.56 -12.25 9.78
CA ALA A 34 20.49 -11.77 8.76
C ALA A 34 20.00 -12.03 7.33
N ASN A 35 19.26 -13.12 7.11
CA ASN A 35 18.66 -13.40 5.80
C ASN A 35 17.45 -12.50 5.51
N SER A 36 16.62 -12.26 6.52
CA SER A 36 15.50 -11.29 6.46
C SER A 36 15.99 -9.87 6.20
N GLU A 37 17.12 -9.46 6.80
CA GLU A 37 17.70 -8.13 6.58
C GLU A 37 18.27 -7.95 5.17
N ARG A 38 18.91 -8.98 4.60
CA ARG A 38 19.35 -8.96 3.19
C ARG A 38 18.18 -8.91 2.22
N ALA A 39 17.18 -9.78 2.42
CA ALA A 39 15.97 -9.79 1.59
C ALA A 39 15.23 -8.45 1.65
N TRP A 40 15.17 -7.83 2.84
CA TRP A 40 14.61 -6.50 3.03
C TRP A 40 15.34 -5.42 2.23
N GLU A 41 16.67 -5.38 2.30
CA GLU A 41 17.49 -4.41 1.57
C GLU A 41 17.41 -4.61 0.05
N ASP A 42 17.34 -5.85 -0.42
CA ASP A 42 17.18 -6.18 -1.84
C ASP A 42 15.82 -5.71 -2.36
N LEU A 43 14.74 -5.98 -1.63
CA LEU A 43 13.40 -5.51 -1.97
C LEU A 43 13.31 -3.98 -1.98
N ARG A 44 13.97 -3.31 -1.02
CA ARG A 44 14.00 -1.84 -0.98
C ARG A 44 14.72 -1.25 -2.19
N ARG A 45 15.81 -1.87 -2.64
CA ARG A 45 16.52 -1.45 -3.86
C ARG A 45 15.66 -1.64 -5.09
N GLU A 46 14.96 -2.77 -5.17
CA GLU A 46 14.04 -3.05 -6.28
C GLU A 46 12.87 -2.08 -6.31
N ALA A 47 12.25 -1.78 -5.15
CA ALA A 47 11.18 -0.78 -5.05
C ALA A 47 11.63 0.59 -5.57
N ARG A 48 12.81 1.08 -5.14
CA ARG A 48 13.36 2.35 -5.65
C ARG A 48 13.64 2.34 -7.15
N ARG A 49 14.09 1.20 -7.69
CA ARG A 49 14.32 1.03 -9.13
C ARG A 49 13.00 1.13 -9.90
N LEU A 50 11.96 0.44 -9.41
CA LEU A 50 10.61 0.48 -9.98
C LEU A 50 9.98 1.88 -9.91
N GLU A 51 10.16 2.59 -8.79
CA GLU A 51 9.71 3.98 -8.62
C GLU A 51 10.34 4.90 -9.68
N GLY A 52 11.67 4.81 -9.89
CA GLY A 52 12.34 5.61 -10.91
C GLY A 52 11.90 5.28 -12.35
N GLU A 53 11.60 4.01 -12.62
CA GLU A 53 11.04 3.61 -13.91
C GLU A 53 9.61 4.14 -14.09
N LEU A 54 8.77 4.04 -13.07
CA LEU A 54 7.41 4.58 -13.07
C LEU A 54 7.41 6.09 -13.33
N GLU A 55 8.26 6.86 -12.64
CA GLU A 55 8.37 8.30 -12.84
C GLU A 55 8.70 8.65 -14.30
N SER A 56 9.71 7.98 -14.88
CA SER A 56 10.10 8.21 -16.27
C SER A 56 8.96 7.88 -17.26
N LYS A 57 8.24 6.77 -17.04
CA LYS A 57 7.14 6.34 -17.89
C LYS A 57 5.92 7.24 -17.77
N LEU A 58 5.57 7.68 -16.56
CA LEU A 58 4.48 8.62 -16.30
C LEU A 58 4.75 9.98 -16.97
N GLN A 59 5.97 10.50 -16.87
CA GLN A 59 6.36 11.72 -17.61
C GLN A 59 6.23 11.53 -19.13
N GLY A 60 6.58 10.35 -19.64
CA GLY A 60 6.39 9.99 -21.05
C GLY A 60 4.92 9.96 -21.47
N LEU A 61 4.06 9.35 -20.66
CA LEU A 61 2.61 9.28 -20.88
C LEU A 61 1.97 10.68 -20.81
N SER A 62 2.38 11.51 -19.85
CA SER A 62 1.94 12.90 -19.71
C SER A 62 2.25 13.73 -20.97
N LYS A 63 3.46 13.59 -21.52
CA LYS A 63 3.84 14.24 -22.80
C LYS A 63 3.00 13.75 -23.97
N LEU A 64 2.71 12.44 -24.04
CA LEU A 64 1.85 11.87 -25.08
C LEU A 64 0.42 12.38 -24.96
N SER A 65 -0.13 12.46 -23.75
CA SER A 65 -1.46 13.03 -23.51
C SER A 65 -1.54 14.49 -23.97
N ALA A 66 -0.56 15.32 -23.58
CA ALA A 66 -0.48 16.72 -24.02
C ALA A 66 -0.30 16.87 -25.54
N ALA A 67 0.49 15.99 -26.16
CA ALA A 67 0.67 15.96 -27.61
C ALA A 67 -0.62 15.58 -28.34
N PHE A 68 -1.40 14.63 -27.79
CA PHE A 68 -2.69 14.22 -28.33
C PHE A 68 -3.69 15.38 -28.29
N GLU A 69 -3.81 16.09 -27.16
CA GLU A 69 -4.64 17.30 -27.06
C GLU A 69 -4.20 18.41 -28.03
N SER A 70 -2.89 18.58 -28.22
CA SER A 70 -2.34 19.59 -29.13
C SER A 70 -2.57 19.25 -30.62
N SER A 71 -2.42 17.98 -30.99
CA SER A 71 -2.69 17.50 -32.36
C SER A 71 -4.17 17.64 -32.71
N MET A 72 -5.04 17.41 -31.73
CA MET A 72 -6.49 17.60 -31.85
C MET A 72 -6.87 19.06 -32.14
N ARG A 73 -6.26 20.03 -31.42
CA ARG A 73 -6.51 21.47 -31.66
C ARG A 73 -6.15 21.91 -33.08
N ARG A 74 -5.24 21.21 -33.75
CA ARG A 74 -4.82 21.50 -35.14
C ARG A 74 -5.60 20.75 -36.21
N HIS A 75 -6.63 19.98 -35.84
CA HIS A 75 -7.50 19.22 -36.77
C HIS A 75 -6.76 18.23 -37.69
N GLU A 76 -5.55 17.81 -37.33
CA GLU A 76 -4.75 16.77 -38.02
C GLU A 76 -5.18 15.35 -37.56
N ALA A 77 -6.50 15.09 -37.49
CA ALA A 77 -7.08 13.89 -36.88
C ALA A 77 -6.80 12.58 -37.67
N GLY A 78 -6.27 12.68 -38.89
CA GLY A 78 -6.04 11.52 -39.79
C GLY A 78 -4.84 10.62 -39.44
N LYS A 79 -3.96 11.00 -38.51
CA LYS A 79 -2.76 10.22 -38.13
C LYS A 79 -2.86 9.53 -36.76
N GLY A 80 -4.05 9.50 -36.15
CA GLY A 80 -4.25 9.08 -34.75
C GLY A 80 -4.01 7.59 -34.45
N GLY A 81 -4.17 6.68 -35.42
CA GLY A 81 -4.17 5.24 -35.14
C GLY A 81 -2.85 4.66 -34.63
N GLY A 82 -1.70 5.18 -35.06
CA GLY A 82 -0.39 4.73 -34.60
C GLY A 82 0.01 5.31 -33.23
N ALA A 83 -0.38 6.56 -32.97
CA ALA A 83 -0.16 7.22 -31.67
C ALA A 83 -1.00 6.58 -30.56
N ASP A 84 -2.20 6.12 -30.92
CA ASP A 84 -3.13 5.46 -30.01
C ASP A 84 -2.65 4.07 -29.57
N GLN A 85 -2.14 3.25 -30.50
CA GLN A 85 -1.51 1.96 -30.15
C GLN A 85 -0.28 2.14 -29.27
N LEU A 86 0.54 3.16 -29.55
CA LEU A 86 1.69 3.50 -28.71
C LEU A 86 1.26 3.93 -27.31
N ALA A 87 0.20 4.74 -27.19
CA ALA A 87 -0.33 5.16 -25.90
C ALA A 87 -0.87 3.96 -25.11
N GLN A 88 -1.63 3.06 -25.73
CA GLN A 88 -2.14 1.84 -25.09
C GLN A 88 -1.00 0.93 -24.59
N ALA A 89 0.07 0.78 -25.39
CA ALA A 89 1.24 0.01 -24.97
C ALA A 89 1.90 0.63 -23.73
N ARG A 90 2.02 1.96 -23.67
CA ARG A 90 2.56 2.68 -22.50
C ARG A 90 1.68 2.53 -21.27
N VAL A 91 0.36 2.58 -21.44
CA VAL A 91 -0.61 2.35 -20.35
C VAL A 91 -0.40 0.96 -19.76
N SER A 92 -0.39 -0.09 -20.59
CA SER A 92 -0.18 -1.47 -20.13
C SER A 92 1.19 -1.70 -19.46
N GLU A 93 2.24 -1.02 -19.95
CA GLU A 93 3.57 -1.09 -19.36
C GLU A 93 3.57 -0.48 -17.94
N ILE A 94 2.93 0.68 -17.75
CA ILE A 94 2.81 1.34 -16.44
C ILE A 94 1.98 0.50 -15.47
N GLU A 95 0.88 -0.11 -15.91
CA GLU A 95 0.08 -1.03 -15.08
C GLU A 95 0.92 -2.20 -14.57
N SER A 96 1.74 -2.80 -15.45
CA SER A 96 2.63 -3.89 -15.06
C SER A 96 3.69 -3.46 -14.03
N LEU A 97 4.20 -2.23 -14.14
CA LEU A 97 5.17 -1.68 -13.18
C LEU A 97 4.52 -1.35 -11.83
N LEU A 98 3.30 -0.80 -11.83
CA LEU A 98 2.53 -0.55 -10.62
C LEU A 98 2.24 -1.86 -9.87
N GLN A 99 1.85 -2.92 -10.60
CA GLN A 99 1.62 -4.23 -10.02
C GLN A 99 2.91 -4.79 -9.38
N ARG A 100 4.03 -4.74 -10.09
CA ARG A 100 5.33 -5.19 -9.57
C ARG A 100 5.78 -4.43 -8.33
N LEU A 101 5.53 -3.11 -8.27
CA LEU A 101 5.85 -2.31 -7.09
C LEU A 101 4.92 -2.66 -5.92
N SER A 102 3.65 -2.95 -6.19
CA SER A 102 2.73 -3.48 -5.18
C SER A 102 3.20 -4.81 -4.62
N ASP A 103 3.57 -5.76 -5.50
CA ASP A 103 4.05 -7.08 -5.09
C ASP A 103 5.33 -6.96 -4.24
N ALA A 104 6.28 -6.10 -4.65
CA ALA A 104 7.49 -5.82 -3.87
C ALA A 104 7.18 -5.21 -2.49
N ASN A 105 6.18 -4.32 -2.41
CA ASN A 105 5.71 -3.74 -1.15
C ASN A 105 5.04 -4.78 -0.23
N ASP A 106 4.31 -5.74 -0.79
CA ASP A 106 3.68 -6.81 -0.02
C ASP A 106 4.70 -7.83 0.49
N GLU A 107 5.69 -8.19 -0.33
CA GLU A 107 6.84 -9.00 0.08
C GLU A 107 7.65 -8.30 1.19
N MET A 108 7.88 -6.98 1.07
CA MET A 108 8.47 -6.17 2.13
C MET A 108 7.65 -6.28 3.43
N GLY A 109 6.33 -6.16 3.34
CA GLY A 109 5.43 -6.35 4.48
C GLY A 109 5.56 -7.72 5.15
N ALA A 110 5.66 -8.78 4.34
CA ALA A 110 5.84 -10.15 4.83
C ALA A 110 7.17 -10.35 5.58
N VAL A 111 8.25 -9.70 5.12
CA VAL A 111 9.58 -9.79 5.73
C VAL A 111 9.66 -9.09 7.10
N ILE A 112 8.89 -8.00 7.33
CA ILE A 112 8.87 -7.28 8.62
C ILE A 112 8.02 -8.00 9.68
N GLY A 113 7.03 -8.80 9.25
CA GLY A 113 6.21 -9.60 10.17
C GLY A 113 5.40 -8.80 11.20
N GLY A 114 5.10 -7.53 10.93
CA GLY A 114 4.31 -6.66 11.82
C GLY A 114 5.09 -6.06 13.01
N SER A 115 6.42 -6.17 13.03
CA SER A 115 7.24 -5.49 14.03
C SER A 115 7.18 -3.96 13.85
N SER A 116 6.90 -3.22 14.92
CA SER A 116 6.94 -1.75 14.95
C SER A 116 8.40 -1.29 15.00
N ASP A 117 9.04 -1.25 13.84
CA ASP A 117 10.46 -0.92 13.66
C ASP A 117 10.64 0.16 12.59
N ALA A 118 11.82 0.78 12.46
CA ALA A 118 12.11 1.80 11.45
C ALA A 118 11.83 1.34 10.00
N ARG A 119 11.85 0.02 9.76
CA ARG A 119 11.45 -0.63 8.50
C ARG A 119 9.96 -0.45 8.19
N SER A 120 9.07 -0.45 9.19
CA SER A 120 7.63 -0.27 9.00
C SER A 120 7.30 1.14 8.49
N HIS A 121 7.98 2.16 8.98
CA HIS A 121 7.85 3.53 8.48
C HIS A 121 8.36 3.66 7.04
N THR A 122 9.46 2.97 6.71
CA THR A 122 9.94 2.91 5.32
C THR A 122 8.91 2.27 4.40
N LEU A 123 8.30 1.14 4.81
CA LEU A 123 7.25 0.48 4.02
C LEU A 123 6.03 1.37 3.85
N ALA A 124 5.60 2.07 4.90
CA ALA A 124 4.51 3.02 4.83
C ALA A 124 4.77 4.07 3.74
N ARG A 125 5.99 4.62 3.67
CA ARG A 125 6.38 5.56 2.61
C ARG A 125 6.34 4.96 1.21
N HIS A 126 6.83 3.73 1.02
CA HIS A 126 6.74 3.07 -0.28
C HIS A 126 5.28 2.82 -0.71
N ARG A 127 4.37 2.58 0.24
CA ARG A 127 2.92 2.46 -0.03
C ARG A 127 2.30 3.80 -0.39
N ASP A 128 2.66 4.89 0.30
CA ASP A 128 2.19 6.24 -0.03
C ASP A 128 2.62 6.65 -1.45
N VAL A 129 3.90 6.41 -1.79
CA VAL A 129 4.46 6.71 -3.12
C VAL A 129 3.76 5.88 -4.21
N LEU A 130 3.51 4.59 -3.97
CA LEU A 130 2.74 3.74 -4.89
C LEU A 130 1.33 4.30 -5.12
N GLN A 131 0.66 4.78 -4.06
CA GLN A 131 -0.67 5.39 -4.19
C GLN A 131 -0.63 6.68 -5.01
N GLU A 132 0.39 7.52 -4.82
CA GLU A 132 0.59 8.75 -5.59
C GLU A 132 0.76 8.45 -7.09
N TYR A 133 1.65 7.50 -7.44
CA TYR A 133 1.82 7.07 -8.84
C TYR A 133 0.56 6.46 -9.43
N THR A 134 -0.19 5.67 -8.65
CA THR A 134 -1.46 5.09 -9.10
C THR A 134 -2.50 6.17 -9.40
N GLN A 135 -2.60 7.20 -8.54
CA GLN A 135 -3.49 8.33 -8.77
C GLN A 135 -3.08 9.14 -9.99
N GLU A 136 -1.79 9.43 -10.14
CA GLU A 136 -1.28 10.14 -11.31
C GLU A 136 -1.56 9.37 -12.60
N PHE A 137 -1.29 8.06 -12.61
CA PHE A 137 -1.60 7.19 -13.73
C PHE A 137 -3.07 7.25 -14.13
N ARG A 138 -3.99 7.08 -13.17
CA ARG A 138 -5.45 7.16 -13.42
C ARG A 138 -5.86 8.52 -13.98
N ARG A 139 -5.26 9.61 -13.49
CA ARG A 139 -5.52 10.97 -14.00
C ARG A 139 -5.06 11.11 -15.45
N LEU A 140 -3.88 10.60 -15.79
CA LEU A 140 -3.34 10.64 -17.15
C LEU A 140 -4.13 9.75 -18.11
N ASP A 141 -4.54 8.56 -17.69
CA ASP A 141 -5.35 7.63 -18.48
C ASP A 141 -6.75 8.21 -18.76
N ALA A 142 -7.41 8.78 -17.75
CA ALA A 142 -8.68 9.48 -17.94
C ALA A 142 -8.56 10.68 -18.91
N SER A 143 -7.46 11.43 -18.83
CA SER A 143 -7.17 12.53 -19.76
C SER A 143 -6.98 12.03 -21.19
N LEU A 144 -6.25 10.93 -21.39
CA LEU A 144 -6.03 10.30 -22.68
C LEU A 144 -7.36 9.76 -23.27
N GLY A 145 -8.15 9.05 -22.46
CA GLY A 145 -9.46 8.52 -22.85
C GLY A 145 -10.48 9.62 -23.19
N ALA A 146 -10.48 10.73 -22.44
CA ALA A 146 -11.31 11.90 -22.73
C ALA A 146 -10.87 12.60 -24.03
N ALA A 147 -9.57 12.65 -24.31
CA ALA A 147 -9.06 13.22 -25.55
C ALA A 147 -9.42 12.33 -26.75
N ARG A 148 -9.29 10.99 -26.61
CA ARG A 148 -9.72 10.01 -27.62
C ARG A 148 -11.21 10.04 -27.90
N SER A 149 -12.04 10.08 -26.87
CA SER A 149 -13.51 10.15 -27.02
C SER A 149 -13.92 11.42 -27.79
N ARG A 150 -13.25 12.54 -27.53
CA ARG A 150 -13.43 13.78 -28.29
C ARG A 150 -12.99 13.64 -29.75
N ALA A 151 -11.88 12.93 -30.01
CA ALA A 151 -11.42 12.62 -31.36
C ALA A 151 -12.43 11.78 -32.16
N GLU A 152 -13.02 10.76 -31.55
CA GLU A 152 -14.04 9.91 -32.20
C GLU A 152 -15.32 10.69 -32.53
N LEU A 153 -15.76 11.58 -31.63
CA LEU A 153 -16.95 12.40 -31.83
C LEU A 153 -16.78 13.39 -33.02
N LEU A 154 -15.59 13.94 -33.20
CA LEU A 154 -15.25 14.84 -34.32
C LEU A 154 -14.96 14.06 -35.61
N GLY A 155 -14.33 12.89 -35.53
CA GLY A 155 -14.07 12.04 -36.70
C GLY A 155 -15.33 11.42 -37.33
N GLY A 156 -16.45 11.38 -36.58
CA GLY A 156 -17.73 10.87 -37.06
C GLY A 156 -18.57 11.85 -37.88
N SER A 157 -18.23 13.15 -37.95
CA SER A 157 -19.06 14.15 -38.63
C SER A 157 -18.81 14.28 -40.13
N ASP A 158 -17.72 13.72 -40.66
CA ASP A 158 -17.25 14.00 -42.03
C ASP A 158 -17.85 13.09 -43.13
N GLY A 159 -18.88 12.28 -42.88
CA GLY A 159 -19.31 11.33 -43.94
C GLY A 159 -20.69 10.65 -43.91
N ALA A 160 -21.65 11.01 -43.05
CA ALA A 160 -22.95 10.31 -43.03
C ALA A 160 -24.17 11.26 -43.06
N PRO A 161 -25.26 10.91 -43.78
CA PRO A 161 -26.44 11.76 -43.88
C PRO A 161 -27.11 11.97 -42.52
N LEU A 162 -27.32 13.25 -42.21
CA LEU A 162 -27.63 13.84 -40.90
C LEU A 162 -28.83 13.25 -40.15
N LEU A 163 -29.76 12.55 -40.80
CA LEU A 163 -31.07 12.21 -40.19
C LEU A 163 -31.14 10.84 -39.50
N SER A 164 -30.34 9.84 -39.88
CA SER A 164 -30.37 8.51 -39.24
C SER A 164 -29.30 8.35 -38.16
N VAL A 165 -28.16 9.03 -38.30
CA VAL A 165 -27.06 9.00 -37.33
C VAL A 165 -27.40 9.78 -36.07
N GLN A 166 -28.21 10.84 -36.15
CA GLN A 166 -28.49 11.68 -34.98
C GLN A 166 -29.28 10.93 -33.88
N VAL A 167 -30.16 9.99 -34.25
CA VAL A 167 -30.91 9.15 -33.30
C VAL A 167 -30.04 8.05 -32.69
N HIS A 168 -29.19 7.40 -33.51
CA HIS A 168 -28.28 6.36 -33.01
C HIS A 168 -27.11 6.93 -32.21
N ASN A 169 -26.60 8.11 -32.57
CA ASN A 169 -25.51 8.78 -31.88
C ASN A 169 -25.96 9.41 -30.55
N ALA A 170 -27.15 10.00 -30.48
CA ALA A 170 -27.72 10.44 -29.20
C ALA A 170 -27.89 9.27 -28.23
N SER A 171 -28.41 8.14 -28.71
CA SER A 171 -28.57 6.92 -27.90
C SER A 171 -27.22 6.34 -27.43
N GLY A 172 -26.23 6.30 -28.33
CA GLY A 172 -24.87 5.85 -28.01
C GLY A 172 -24.14 6.81 -27.07
N ALA A 173 -24.32 8.11 -27.24
CA ALA A 173 -23.77 9.16 -26.38
C ALA A 173 -24.36 9.09 -24.98
N LEU A 174 -25.67 8.90 -24.84
CA LEU A 174 -26.34 8.73 -23.55
C LEU A 174 -25.91 7.44 -22.83
N LEU A 175 -25.72 6.35 -23.58
CA LEU A 175 -25.18 5.11 -23.01
C LEU A 175 -23.73 5.27 -22.55
N ARG A 176 -22.91 5.99 -23.31
CA ARG A 176 -21.52 6.28 -22.96
C ARG A 176 -21.44 7.24 -21.75
N GLU A 177 -22.30 8.25 -21.70
CA GLU A 177 -22.49 9.14 -20.55
C GLU A 177 -22.91 8.34 -19.31
N ARG A 178 -23.83 7.37 -19.47
CA ARG A 178 -24.20 6.47 -18.37
C ARG A 178 -23.01 5.65 -17.86
N THR A 179 -22.15 5.15 -18.75
CA THR A 179 -20.92 4.44 -18.34
C THR A 179 -19.95 5.39 -17.63
N GLN A 180 -19.87 6.64 -18.10
CA GLN A 180 -19.01 7.69 -17.51
C GLN A 180 -19.53 8.17 -16.15
N LEU A 181 -20.85 8.23 -15.96
CA LEU A 181 -21.51 8.44 -14.67
C LEU A 181 -21.25 7.27 -13.73
N GLY A 182 -21.27 6.04 -14.24
CA GLY A 182 -20.86 4.85 -13.49
C GLY A 182 -19.41 4.95 -12.98
N ALA A 183 -18.48 5.32 -13.86
CA ALA A 183 -17.08 5.54 -13.49
C ALA A 183 -16.91 6.71 -12.49
N SER A 184 -17.68 7.79 -12.65
CA SER A 184 -17.71 8.92 -11.72
C SER A 184 -18.26 8.50 -10.34
N SER A 185 -19.26 7.61 -10.29
CA SER A 185 -19.79 7.06 -9.04
C SER A 185 -18.73 6.26 -8.29
N SER A 186 -18.00 5.39 -8.98
CA SER A 186 -16.90 4.64 -8.35
C SER A 186 -15.77 5.55 -7.86
N TYR A 187 -15.49 6.66 -8.56
CA TYR A 187 -14.51 7.65 -8.11
C TYR A 187 -14.96 8.38 -6.84
N VAL A 188 -16.24 8.73 -6.74
CA VAL A 188 -16.81 9.33 -5.52
C VAL A 188 -16.77 8.33 -4.36
N GLU A 189 -17.03 7.05 -4.61
CA GLU A 189 -16.92 5.99 -3.60
C GLU A 189 -15.48 5.80 -3.11
N ASP A 190 -14.49 5.82 -4.01
CA ASP A 190 -13.06 5.79 -3.65
C ASP A 190 -12.66 7.04 -2.84
N MET A 191 -13.11 8.23 -3.24
CA MET A 191 -12.89 9.47 -2.48
C MET A 191 -13.56 9.41 -1.09
N LEU A 192 -14.75 8.81 -0.99
CA LEU A 192 -15.45 8.62 0.28
C LEU A 192 -14.70 7.62 1.17
N ALA A 193 -14.18 6.54 0.58
CA ALA A 193 -13.36 5.55 1.29
C ALA A 193 -12.06 6.18 1.81
N GLN A 194 -11.39 7.00 0.99
CA GLN A 194 -10.20 7.75 1.37
C GLN A 194 -10.51 8.81 2.44
N ALA A 195 -11.64 9.51 2.35
CA ALA A 195 -12.08 10.45 3.39
C ALA A 195 -12.40 9.72 4.71
N ALA A 196 -12.98 8.52 4.64
CA ALA A 196 -13.24 7.68 5.80
C ALA A 196 -11.95 7.11 6.43
N SER A 197 -10.91 6.80 5.64
CA SER A 197 -9.62 6.41 6.19
C SER A 197 -8.89 7.57 6.84
N VAL A 198 -8.97 8.78 6.27
CA VAL A 198 -8.42 10.01 6.86
C VAL A 198 -9.15 10.36 8.16
N SER A 199 -10.48 10.27 8.22
CA SER A 199 -11.24 10.56 9.45
C SER A 199 -10.90 9.58 10.58
N LYS A 200 -10.70 8.29 10.26
CA LYS A 200 -10.18 7.30 11.20
C LYS A 200 -8.77 7.65 11.67
N GLY A 201 -7.88 8.04 10.76
CA GLY A 201 -6.52 8.48 11.10
C GLY A 201 -6.51 9.70 12.04
N LEU A 202 -7.37 10.69 11.80
CA LEU A 202 -7.52 11.87 12.67
C LEU A 202 -8.10 11.50 14.05
N ALA A 203 -9.06 10.57 14.11
CA ALA A 203 -9.59 10.08 15.37
C ALA A 203 -8.53 9.31 16.20
N GLU A 204 -7.68 8.54 15.52
CA GLU A 204 -6.57 7.81 16.15
C GLU A 204 -5.47 8.77 16.62
N GLN A 205 -5.14 9.79 15.82
CA GLN A 205 -4.25 10.89 16.22
C GLN A 205 -4.78 11.65 17.44
N ARG A 206 -6.09 11.96 17.49
CA ARG A 206 -6.71 12.62 18.65
C ARG A 206 -6.53 11.80 19.93
N ARG A 207 -6.69 10.48 19.84
CA ARG A 207 -6.50 9.57 20.99
C ARG A 207 -5.07 9.57 21.51
N VAL A 208 -4.09 9.71 20.62
CA VAL A 208 -2.67 9.88 21.01
C VAL A 208 -2.46 11.21 21.74
N PHE A 209 -3.06 12.31 21.26
CA PHE A 209 -2.97 13.62 21.93
C PHE A 209 -3.63 13.62 23.32
N ASP A 210 -4.80 13.00 23.48
CA ASP A 210 -5.47 12.87 24.78
C ASP A 210 -4.58 12.10 25.78
N GLY A 211 -3.93 11.02 25.34
CA GLY A 211 -3.01 10.24 26.19
C GLY A 211 -1.75 11.02 26.61
N VAL A 212 -1.24 11.88 25.73
CA VAL A 212 -0.11 12.78 26.05
C VAL A 212 -0.52 13.86 27.04
N GLN A 213 -1.73 14.42 26.88
CA GLN A 213 -2.28 15.41 27.81
C GLN A 213 -2.45 14.83 29.22
N ASP A 214 -3.01 13.62 29.34
CA ASP A 214 -3.16 12.94 30.63
C ASP A 214 -1.81 12.66 31.30
N SER A 215 -0.82 12.25 30.51
CA SER A 215 0.55 12.00 31.00
C SER A 215 1.24 13.28 31.48
N LEU A 216 1.03 14.41 30.78
CA LEU A 216 1.56 15.72 31.16
C LEU A 216 0.90 16.26 32.44
N VAL A 217 -0.40 16.12 32.60
CA VAL A 217 -1.11 16.54 33.82
C VAL A 217 -0.61 15.74 35.02
N LEU A 218 -0.49 14.42 34.90
CA LEU A 218 -0.03 13.57 36.00
C LEU A 218 1.42 13.91 36.43
N SER A 219 2.33 14.05 35.46
CA SER A 219 3.71 14.43 35.73
C SER A 219 3.84 15.83 36.36
N GLY A 220 3.01 16.78 35.91
CA GLY A 220 2.92 18.12 36.49
C GLY A 220 2.43 18.12 37.94
N VAL A 221 1.40 17.32 38.25
CA VAL A 221 0.88 17.18 39.63
C VAL A 221 1.92 16.56 40.56
N ILE A 222 2.62 15.50 40.11
CA ILE A 222 3.67 14.87 40.91
C ILE A 222 4.81 15.86 41.18
N ALA A 223 5.28 16.58 40.17
CA ALA A 223 6.31 17.60 40.31
C ALA A 223 5.87 18.77 41.22
N GLY A 224 4.61 19.19 41.13
CA GLY A 224 4.04 20.21 42.02
C GLY A 224 3.98 19.75 43.48
N CYS A 225 3.51 18.52 43.71
CA CYS A 225 3.45 17.93 45.04
C CYS A 225 4.83 17.75 45.67
N THR A 226 5.85 17.36 44.90
CA THR A 226 7.22 17.23 45.43
C THR A 226 7.79 18.59 45.82
N VAL A 227 7.58 19.63 45.02
CA VAL A 227 8.01 21.00 45.35
C VAL A 227 7.28 21.52 46.59
N LEU A 228 5.97 21.33 46.69
CA LEU A 228 5.19 21.75 47.87
C LEU A 228 5.63 21.03 49.14
N LEU A 229 5.92 19.72 49.07
CA LEU A 229 6.45 18.96 50.20
C LEU A 229 7.82 19.48 50.63
N LEU A 230 8.71 19.80 49.69
CA LEU A 230 10.03 20.39 49.99
C LEU A 230 9.89 21.77 50.64
N LEU A 231 9.00 22.62 50.14
CA LEU A 231 8.73 23.94 50.73
C LEU A 231 8.12 23.84 52.14
N TYR A 232 7.18 22.90 52.34
CA TYR A 232 6.58 22.66 53.65
C TYR A 232 7.62 22.17 54.68
N ILE A 233 8.50 21.24 54.28
CA ILE A 233 9.59 20.75 55.13
C ILE A 233 10.56 21.88 55.48
N PHE A 234 10.89 22.76 54.52
CA PHE A 234 11.79 23.89 54.75
C PHE A 234 11.16 24.97 55.64
N SER A 235 9.85 25.22 55.52
CA SER A 235 9.14 26.19 56.36
C SER A 235 8.91 25.73 57.79
N LYS A 236 8.99 24.42 58.06
CA LYS A 236 8.80 23.84 59.40
C LYS A 236 10.11 23.67 60.16
N ARG A 237 11.25 23.80 59.48
CA ARG A 237 12.59 23.80 60.07
C ARG A 237 12.99 25.21 60.48
#